data_AF-A0AA38IHN7-F1
#
_entry.id   AF-A0AA38IHN7-F1
#
_cell.length_a   1.000
_cell.length_b   1.000
_cell.length_c   1.000
_cell.angle_alpha   90.00
_cell.angle_beta   90.00
_cell.angle_gamma   90.00
#
_symmetry.space_group_name_H-M   'P 1'
#
loop_
_entity.id
_entity.type
_entity.pdbx_description
1 polymer ?
#
loop_
_entity_poly.entity_id
_entity_poly.type
_entity_poly.pdbx_seq_one_letter_code
_entity_poly.pdbx_strand_id
1 'polypeptide(L)'
;MQYGSPELGRNPRINSFIGNFVSVRRADGSLISVPISPFASILHRHIQENKWNDALNLCRSIKEQILWACLAVLSIQSNADVIDIAEEAFANINHYDKVFYIQSVKTLSNKSQQKAAIALLAGALQDAESILLHNGMIFQAIYNNIKLHNWSRALELATKHKTHIDTVLYMREKYLEKLGKTENNNKFLVIKENVQLDEDKIHQKIETELQK
;
A
#
# COMPACT_ATOMS: atom_id res chain seq x y z
N MET A 1 -24.63 8.62 16.66
CA MET A 1 -24.85 7.88 17.92
C MET A 1 -23.49 7.62 18.54
N GLN A 2 -23.19 8.18 19.71
CA GLN A 2 -22.00 7.78 20.46
C GLN A 2 -22.33 6.47 21.16
N TYR A 3 -21.72 5.38 20.70
CA TYR A 3 -21.72 4.12 21.44
C TYR A 3 -20.83 4.33 22.66
N GLY A 4 -21.43 4.62 23.82
CA GLY A 4 -20.68 4.75 25.07
C GLY A 4 -19.90 3.46 25.34
N SER A 5 -18.67 3.57 25.84
CA SER A 5 -17.84 2.41 26.17
C SER A 5 -18.49 1.65 27.33
N PRO A 6 -19.05 0.44 27.11
CA PRO A 6 -19.65 -0.31 28.20
C PRO A 6 -18.53 -0.80 29.13
N GLU A 7 -18.69 -0.64 30.44
CA GLU A 7 -17.74 -1.22 31.39
C GLU A 7 -17.89 -2.74 31.38
N LEU A 8 -16.97 -3.45 30.71
CA LEU A 8 -17.03 -4.92 30.56
C LEU A 8 -16.36 -5.68 31.70
N GLY A 9 -15.70 -4.98 32.63
CA GLY A 9 -14.94 -5.59 33.73
C GLY A 9 -13.68 -6.33 33.26
N ARG A 10 -13.11 -7.18 34.13
CA ARG A 10 -11.92 -7.98 33.83
C ARG A 10 -12.30 -9.22 33.01
N ASN A 11 -11.49 -9.58 32.00
CA ASN A 11 -11.62 -10.80 31.18
C ASN A 11 -13.01 -11.04 30.52
N PRO A 12 -13.60 -10.07 29.80
CA PRO A 12 -14.81 -10.32 29.03
C PRO A 12 -14.58 -11.34 27.90
N ARG A 13 -15.56 -12.21 27.66
CA ARG A 13 -15.56 -13.16 26.55
C ARG A 13 -16.73 -12.92 25.62
N ILE A 14 -16.49 -12.89 24.32
CA ILE A 14 -17.56 -12.79 23.33
C ILE A 14 -18.26 -14.15 23.24
N ASN A 15 -19.59 -14.16 23.37
CA ASN A 15 -20.40 -15.37 23.32
C ASN A 15 -21.09 -15.55 21.97
N SER A 16 -21.74 -14.50 21.46
CA SER A 16 -22.44 -14.55 20.17
C SER A 16 -22.67 -13.15 19.58
N PHE A 17 -22.91 -13.12 18.26
CA PHE A 17 -23.34 -11.93 17.53
C PHE A 17 -24.78 -12.15 17.06
N ILE A 18 -25.69 -11.24 17.40
CA ILE A 18 -27.09 -11.28 17.01
C ILE A 18 -27.46 -9.92 16.41
N GLY A 19 -27.50 -9.84 15.08
CA GLY A 19 -27.72 -8.59 14.36
C GLY A 19 -26.66 -7.54 14.70
N ASN A 20 -27.10 -6.41 15.27
CA ASN A 20 -26.24 -5.30 15.70
C ASN A 20 -25.88 -5.37 17.19
N PHE A 21 -25.99 -6.54 17.82
CA PHE A 21 -25.67 -6.73 19.23
C PHE A 21 -24.64 -7.83 19.41
N VAL A 22 -23.67 -7.57 20.28
CA VAL A 22 -22.68 -8.54 20.73
C VAL A 22 -23.04 -8.97 22.14
N SER A 23 -23.28 -10.26 22.32
CA SER A 23 -23.46 -10.84 23.64
C SER A 23 -22.08 -11.10 24.25
N VAL A 24 -21.75 -10.38 25.31
CA VAL A 24 -20.48 -10.50 26.04
C VAL A 24 -20.75 -11.11 27.41
N ARG A 25 -20.00 -12.15 27.75
CA ARG A 25 -19.98 -12.76 29.09
C ARG A 25 -18.90 -12.09 29.93
N ARG A 26 -19.29 -11.50 31.05
CA ARG A 26 -18.39 -10.89 32.03
C ARG A 26 -17.78 -11.94 32.97
N ALA A 27 -16.75 -11.56 33.73
CA ALA A 27 -16.10 -12.45 34.70
C ALA A 27 -17.00 -12.88 35.87
N ASP A 28 -18.03 -12.09 36.19
CA ASP A 28 -19.08 -12.45 37.16
C ASP A 28 -20.07 -13.51 36.60
N GLY A 29 -19.92 -13.88 35.33
CA GLY A 29 -20.77 -14.83 34.63
C GLY A 29 -22.01 -14.21 33.98
N SER A 30 -22.27 -12.92 34.19
CA SER A 30 -23.41 -12.21 33.58
C SER A 30 -23.24 -12.04 32.06
N LEU A 31 -24.36 -12.11 31.34
CA LEU A 31 -24.43 -11.88 29.90
C LEU A 31 -24.96 -10.47 29.66
N ILE A 32 -24.17 -9.64 29.00
CA ILE A 32 -24.58 -8.29 28.60
C ILE A 32 -24.66 -8.20 27.08
N SER A 33 -25.65 -7.45 26.60
CA SER A 33 -25.81 -7.15 25.18
C SER A 33 -25.25 -5.77 24.88
N VAL A 34 -24.20 -5.71 24.08
CA VAL A 34 -23.54 -4.46 23.68
C VAL A 34 -23.96 -4.11 22.25
N PRO A 35 -24.55 -2.92 22.00
CA PRO A 35 -24.84 -2.49 20.65
C PRO A 35 -23.55 -2.17 19.89
N ILE A 36 -23.47 -2.63 18.64
CA ILE A 36 -22.40 -2.32 17.69
C ILE A 36 -22.94 -1.54 16.50
N SER A 37 -22.07 -0.73 15.90
CA SER A 37 -22.42 0.05 14.72
C SER A 37 -22.67 -0.88 13.51
N PRO A 38 -23.86 -0.83 12.87
CA PRO A 38 -24.14 -1.62 11.67
C PRO A 38 -23.42 -1.11 10.42
N PHE A 39 -22.85 0.09 10.47
CA PHE A 39 -22.41 0.77 9.25
C PHE A 39 -21.20 0.11 8.61
N ALA A 40 -20.31 -0.50 9.41
CA ALA A 40 -19.17 -1.23 8.87
C ALA A 40 -19.59 -2.49 8.07
N SER A 41 -20.59 -3.23 8.56
CA SER A 41 -21.12 -4.41 7.86
C SER A 41 -21.92 -4.02 6.61
N ILE A 42 -22.70 -2.94 6.66
CA ILE A 42 -23.40 -2.41 5.49
C ILE A 42 -22.40 -1.91 4.44
N LEU A 43 -21.36 -1.17 4.85
CA LEU A 43 -20.30 -0.70 3.96
C LEU A 43 -19.62 -1.85 3.24
N HIS A 44 -19.20 -2.87 3.98
CA HIS A 44 -18.56 -4.06 3.42
C HIS A 44 -19.47 -4.78 2.40
N ARG A 45 -20.78 -4.88 2.69
CA ARG A 45 -21.75 -5.45 1.76
C ARG A 45 -21.88 -4.63 0.46
N HIS A 46 -21.94 -3.30 0.55
CA HIS A 46 -21.94 -2.45 -0.65
C HIS A 46 -20.69 -2.65 -1.51
N ILE A 47 -19.53 -2.81 -0.88
CA ILE A 47 -18.26 -3.04 -1.57
C ILE A 47 -18.24 -4.42 -2.25
N GLN A 48 -18.75 -5.46 -1.59
CA GLN A 48 -18.90 -6.80 -2.20
C GLN A 48 -19.86 -6.79 -3.39
N GLU A 49 -20.91 -5.98 -3.34
CA GLU A 49 -21.86 -5.78 -4.45
C GLU A 49 -21.33 -4.80 -5.53
N ASN A 50 -20.09 -4.32 -5.44
CA ASN A 50 -19.48 -3.29 -6.30
C ASN A 50 -20.23 -1.94 -6.36
N LYS A 51 -21.04 -1.63 -5.34
CA LYS A 51 -21.81 -0.37 -5.21
C LYS A 51 -21.02 0.70 -4.48
N TRP A 52 -19.92 1.14 -5.08
CA TRP A 52 -19.00 2.10 -4.47
C TRP A 52 -19.60 3.49 -4.23
N ASN A 53 -20.51 3.94 -5.10
CA ASN A 53 -21.20 5.22 -4.92
C ASN A 53 -22.14 5.20 -3.71
N ASP A 54 -22.82 4.08 -3.46
CA ASP A 54 -23.69 3.93 -2.28
C ASP A 54 -22.85 3.88 -1.00
N ALA A 55 -21.72 3.18 -1.03
CA ALA A 55 -20.74 3.16 0.05
C ALA A 55 -20.20 4.57 0.38
N LEU A 56 -19.91 5.38 -0.64
CA LEU A 56 -19.46 6.75 -0.47
C LEU A 56 -20.56 7.65 0.14
N ASN A 57 -21.79 7.54 -0.36
CA ASN A 57 -22.94 8.28 0.18
C ASN A 57 -23.22 7.92 1.65
N LEU A 58 -23.03 6.65 2.02
CA LEU A 58 -23.12 6.18 3.40
C LEU A 58 -22.07 6.89 4.28
N CYS A 59 -20.81 6.94 3.85
CA CYS A 59 -19.72 7.63 4.56
C CYS A 59 -19.99 9.14 4.71
N ARG A 60 -20.46 9.81 3.66
CA ARG A 60 -20.83 11.24 3.68
C ARG A 60 -21.98 11.54 4.64
N SER A 61 -22.93 10.61 4.77
CA SER A 61 -24.11 10.78 5.64
C SER A 61 -23.75 10.60 7.11
N ILE A 62 -22.90 9.63 7.44
CA ILE A 62 -22.56 9.28 8.83
C ILE A 62 -21.43 10.16 9.37
N LYS A 63 -20.48 10.55 8.52
CA LYS A 63 -19.31 11.39 8.87
C LYS A 63 -18.45 10.82 10.01
N GLU A 64 -18.37 9.50 10.10
CA GLU A 64 -17.54 8.80 11.09
C GLU A 64 -16.15 8.48 10.49
N GLN A 65 -15.08 8.87 11.20
CA GLN A 65 -13.71 8.71 10.72
C GLN A 65 -13.32 7.25 10.48
N ILE A 66 -13.81 6.33 11.33
CA ILE A 66 -13.54 4.89 11.19
C ILE A 66 -14.10 4.35 9.88
N LEU A 67 -15.31 4.79 9.52
CA LEU A 67 -15.97 4.33 8.29
C LEU A 67 -15.24 4.85 7.04
N TRP A 68 -14.78 6.11 7.07
CA TRP A 68 -13.92 6.66 6.03
C TRP A 68 -12.59 5.91 5.91
N ALA A 69 -11.98 5.52 7.04
CA ALA A 69 -10.75 4.72 7.03
C ALA A 69 -10.98 3.33 6.40
N CYS A 70 -12.09 2.67 6.73
CA CYS A 70 -12.47 1.40 6.10
C CYS A 70 -12.69 1.56 4.59
N LEU A 71 -13.42 2.59 4.16
CA LEU A 71 -13.63 2.88 2.74
C LEU A 71 -12.30 3.10 2.02
N ALA A 72 -11.41 3.92 2.59
CA ALA A 72 -10.11 4.22 2.00
C ALA A 72 -9.25 2.96 1.77
N VAL A 73 -9.16 2.09 2.78
CA VAL A 73 -8.37 0.85 2.70
C VAL A 73 -9.00 -0.12 1.69
N LEU A 74 -10.32 -0.32 1.75
CA LEU A 74 -11.01 -1.24 0.85
C LEU A 74 -10.96 -0.77 -0.61
N SER A 75 -11.03 0.54 -0.86
CA SER A 75 -10.87 1.10 -2.20
C SER A 75 -9.49 0.81 -2.79
N ILE A 76 -8.40 0.98 -2.02
CA ILE A 76 -7.05 0.65 -2.50
C ILE A 76 -6.88 -0.85 -2.75
N GLN A 77 -7.36 -1.69 -1.83
CA GLN A 77 -7.19 -3.14 -1.93
C GLN A 77 -8.05 -3.75 -3.04
N SER A 78 -9.09 -3.05 -3.47
CA SER A 78 -9.94 -3.52 -4.56
C SER A 78 -9.23 -3.43 -5.90
N ASN A 79 -9.55 -4.37 -6.79
CA ASN A 79 -9.10 -4.32 -8.19
C ASN A 79 -9.93 -3.34 -9.05
N ALA A 80 -10.85 -2.59 -8.43
CA ALA A 80 -11.73 -1.65 -9.12
C ALA A 80 -11.03 -0.29 -9.30
N ASP A 81 -11.34 0.39 -10.39
CA ASP A 81 -10.79 1.73 -10.70
C ASP A 81 -11.55 2.81 -9.92
N VAL A 82 -11.36 2.81 -8.59
CA VAL A 82 -12.08 3.69 -7.64
C VAL A 82 -11.14 4.66 -6.92
N ILE A 83 -10.12 5.14 -7.64
CA ILE A 83 -9.05 5.96 -7.10
C ILE A 83 -9.57 7.32 -6.56
N ASP A 84 -10.62 7.87 -7.15
CA ASP A 84 -11.25 9.12 -6.70
C ASP A 84 -11.92 8.95 -5.33
N ILE A 85 -12.56 7.80 -5.11
CA ILE A 85 -13.23 7.46 -3.85
C ILE A 85 -12.18 7.28 -2.74
N ALA A 86 -11.05 6.65 -3.07
CA ALA A 86 -9.93 6.53 -2.15
C ALA A 86 -9.37 7.91 -1.78
N GLU A 87 -9.18 8.81 -2.75
CA GLU A 87 -8.69 10.18 -2.50
C GLU A 87 -9.60 10.94 -1.54
N GLU A 88 -10.91 10.95 -1.80
CA GLU A 88 -11.89 11.61 -0.94
C GLU A 88 -11.88 11.00 0.46
N ALA A 89 -11.78 9.67 0.57
CA ALA A 89 -11.73 8.99 1.85
C ALA A 89 -10.45 9.35 2.64
N PHE A 90 -9.28 9.41 1.98
CA PHE A 90 -8.02 9.83 2.61
C PHE A 90 -8.04 11.29 3.06
N ALA A 91 -8.68 12.16 2.29
CA ALA A 91 -8.87 13.56 2.66
C ALA A 91 -9.73 13.70 3.92
N ASN A 92 -10.82 12.92 4.04
CA ASN A 92 -11.71 12.95 5.21
C ASN A 92 -11.06 12.40 6.50
N ILE A 93 -10.03 11.55 6.37
CA ILE A 93 -9.25 11.06 7.52
C ILE A 93 -7.98 11.88 7.78
N ASN A 94 -7.80 13.02 7.10
CA ASN A 94 -6.64 13.93 7.20
C ASN A 94 -5.28 13.28 6.89
N HIS A 95 -5.25 12.23 6.07
CA HIS A 95 -4.00 11.60 5.62
C HIS A 95 -3.55 12.21 4.28
N TYR A 96 -3.16 13.49 4.32
CA TYR A 96 -2.81 14.26 3.13
C TYR A 96 -1.62 13.70 2.34
N ASP A 97 -0.65 13.07 3.01
CA ASP A 97 0.50 12.43 2.32
C ASP A 97 0.04 11.39 1.29
N LYS A 98 -1.00 10.61 1.65
CA LYS A 98 -1.58 9.60 0.76
C LYS A 98 -2.41 10.24 -0.36
N VAL A 99 -3.05 11.37 -0.09
CA VAL A 99 -3.77 12.16 -1.10
C VAL A 99 -2.80 12.69 -2.15
N PHE A 100 -1.70 13.33 -1.72
CA PHE A 100 -0.65 13.81 -2.63
C PHE A 100 -0.04 12.67 -3.45
N TYR A 101 0.19 11.51 -2.82
CA TYR A 101 0.65 10.34 -3.54
C TYR A 101 -0.37 9.90 -4.61
N ILE A 102 -1.66 9.77 -4.27
CA ILE A 102 -2.71 9.42 -5.22
C ILE A 102 -2.79 10.43 -6.39
N GLN A 103 -2.69 11.73 -6.11
CA GLN A 103 -2.66 12.76 -7.14
C GLN A 103 -1.46 12.59 -8.07
N SER A 104 -0.26 12.30 -7.54
CA SER A 104 0.91 12.00 -8.35
C SER A 104 0.70 10.77 -9.24
N VAL A 105 0.02 9.73 -8.73
CA VAL A 105 -0.32 8.54 -9.50
C VAL A 105 -1.27 8.87 -10.65
N LYS A 106 -2.26 9.76 -10.43
CA LYS A 106 -3.19 10.20 -11.49
C LYS A 106 -2.49 10.92 -12.65
N THR A 107 -1.36 11.58 -12.40
CA THR A 107 -0.58 12.24 -13.45
C THR A 107 0.15 11.27 -14.38
N LEU A 108 0.35 10.01 -13.96
CA LEU A 108 0.98 8.98 -14.78
C LEU A 108 0.04 8.61 -15.94
N SER A 109 0.55 8.65 -17.17
CA SER A 109 -0.21 8.25 -18.37
C SER A 109 -0.47 6.73 -18.44
N ASN A 110 0.43 5.94 -17.88
CA ASN A 110 0.42 4.48 -17.99
C ASN A 110 -0.46 3.82 -16.92
N LYS A 111 -1.62 3.27 -17.31
CA LYS A 111 -2.55 2.58 -16.41
C LYS A 111 -1.92 1.43 -15.62
N SER A 112 -0.98 0.69 -16.22
CA SER A 112 -0.28 -0.41 -15.52
C SER A 112 0.64 0.10 -14.42
N GLN A 113 1.30 1.25 -14.62
CA GLN A 113 2.09 1.92 -13.59
C GLN A 113 1.19 2.46 -12.48
N GLN A 114 0.02 3.02 -12.84
CA GLN A 114 -0.98 3.46 -11.85
C GLN A 114 -1.41 2.30 -10.95
N LYS A 115 -1.78 1.15 -11.53
CA LYS A 115 -2.16 -0.04 -10.77
C LYS A 115 -1.05 -0.53 -9.85
N ALA A 116 0.20 -0.59 -10.34
CA ALA A 116 1.34 -0.96 -9.51
C ALA A 116 1.57 0.03 -8.36
N ALA A 117 1.45 1.34 -8.62
CA ALA A 117 1.63 2.37 -7.61
C ALA A 117 0.54 2.33 -6.52
N ILE A 118 -0.70 2.01 -6.87
CA ILE A 118 -1.80 1.78 -5.92
C ILE A 118 -1.54 0.52 -5.08
N ALA A 119 -1.08 -0.57 -5.71
CA ALA A 119 -0.70 -1.79 -4.99
C ALA A 119 0.45 -1.54 -3.99
N LEU A 120 1.42 -0.67 -4.34
CA LEU A 120 2.44 -0.21 -3.40
C LEU A 120 1.85 0.56 -2.22
N LEU A 121 0.87 1.45 -2.47
CA LEU A 121 0.16 2.18 -1.41
C LEU A 121 -0.62 1.22 -0.47
N ALA A 122 -1.11 0.10 -1.01
CA ALA A 122 -1.76 -0.96 -0.25
C ALA A 122 -0.81 -1.76 0.65
N GLY A 123 0.51 -1.65 0.42
CA GLY A 123 1.53 -2.50 1.02
C GLY A 123 1.70 -3.86 0.31
N ALA A 124 1.05 -4.08 -0.83
CA ALA A 124 1.13 -5.32 -1.60
C ALA A 124 2.34 -5.29 -2.56
N LEU A 125 3.54 -5.42 -2.01
CA LEU A 125 4.80 -5.29 -2.76
C LEU A 125 4.95 -6.34 -3.88
N GLN A 126 4.56 -7.59 -3.59
CA GLN A 126 4.67 -8.70 -4.53
C GLN A 126 3.70 -8.52 -5.72
N ASP A 127 2.50 -8.02 -5.45
CA ASP A 127 1.51 -7.75 -6.48
C ASP A 127 1.95 -6.59 -7.37
N ALA A 128 2.45 -5.51 -6.77
CA ALA A 128 3.00 -4.37 -7.52
C ALA A 128 4.17 -4.80 -8.44
N GLU A 129 5.10 -5.62 -7.93
CA GLU A 129 6.20 -6.16 -8.72
C GLU A 129 5.67 -7.04 -9.87
N SER A 130 4.72 -7.94 -9.58
CA SER A 130 4.14 -8.84 -10.56
C SER A 130 3.40 -8.08 -11.68
N ILE A 131 2.67 -7.02 -11.35
CA ILE A 131 2.00 -6.14 -12.32
C ILE A 131 3.04 -5.52 -13.25
N LEU A 132 4.13 -4.96 -12.72
CA LEU A 132 5.18 -4.32 -13.53
C LEU A 132 5.90 -5.33 -14.42
N LEU A 133 6.24 -6.50 -13.89
CA LEU A 133 6.91 -7.56 -14.65
C LEU A 133 6.04 -8.13 -15.76
N HIS A 134 4.73 -8.34 -15.51
CA HIS A 134 3.80 -8.83 -16.52
C HIS A 134 3.64 -7.83 -17.69
N ASN A 135 3.74 -6.54 -17.39
CA ASN A 135 3.68 -5.47 -18.41
C ASN A 135 5.06 -5.16 -19.04
N GLY A 136 6.12 -5.93 -18.72
CA GLY A 136 7.46 -5.73 -19.26
C GLY A 136 8.22 -4.52 -18.70
N MET A 137 7.69 -3.85 -17.67
CA MET A 137 8.27 -2.65 -17.06
C MET A 137 9.33 -3.01 -16.00
N ILE A 138 10.38 -3.70 -16.43
CA ILE A 138 11.40 -4.26 -15.53
C ILE A 138 12.18 -3.16 -14.80
N PHE A 139 12.53 -2.07 -15.49
CA PHE A 139 13.22 -0.94 -14.87
C PHE A 139 12.42 -0.34 -13.70
N GLN A 140 11.12 -0.11 -13.91
CA GLN A 140 10.24 0.43 -12.87
C GLN A 140 10.13 -0.52 -11.67
N ALA A 141 10.10 -1.84 -11.89
CA ALA A 141 10.10 -2.83 -10.81
C ALA A 141 11.41 -2.80 -10.00
N ILE A 142 12.56 -2.69 -10.66
CA ILE A 142 13.87 -2.56 -10.02
C ILE A 142 13.94 -1.24 -9.24
N TYR A 143 13.52 -0.13 -9.86
CA TYR A 143 13.57 1.20 -9.27
C TYR A 143 12.66 1.34 -8.05
N ASN A 144 11.47 0.72 -8.08
CA ASN A 144 10.59 0.67 -6.91
C ASN A 144 11.22 -0.12 -5.76
N ASN A 145 11.86 -1.27 -6.04
CA ASN A 145 12.59 -2.02 -5.01
C ASN A 145 13.77 -1.23 -4.43
N ILE A 146 14.47 -0.42 -5.24
CA ILE A 146 15.51 0.51 -4.75
C ILE A 146 14.92 1.56 -3.81
N LYS A 147 13.81 2.21 -4.20
CA LYS A 147 13.12 3.21 -3.37
C LYS A 147 12.64 2.63 -2.04
N LEU A 148 12.24 1.37 -2.02
CA LEU A 148 11.82 0.63 -0.83
C LEU A 148 12.99 0.05 -0.02
N HIS A 149 14.24 0.35 -0.41
CA HIS A 149 15.47 -0.20 0.18
C HIS A 149 15.58 -1.73 0.15
N ASN A 150 14.82 -2.41 -0.73
CA ASN A 150 14.91 -3.84 -0.97
C ASN A 150 16.01 -4.17 -2.00
N TRP A 151 17.25 -3.88 -1.62
CA TRP A 151 18.40 -3.97 -2.52
C TRP A 151 18.67 -5.39 -3.02
N SER A 152 18.49 -6.41 -2.16
CA SER A 152 18.68 -7.81 -2.55
C SER A 152 17.75 -8.23 -3.68
N ARG A 153 16.47 -7.82 -3.61
CA ARG A 153 15.49 -8.13 -4.63
C ARG A 153 15.74 -7.35 -5.92
N ALA A 154 16.10 -6.06 -5.80
CA ALA A 154 16.46 -5.24 -6.94
C ALA A 154 17.62 -5.86 -7.75
N LEU A 155 18.66 -6.35 -7.06
CA LEU A 155 19.79 -7.02 -7.69
C LEU A 155 19.39 -8.35 -8.34
N GLU A 156 18.59 -9.17 -7.66
CA GLU A 156 18.09 -10.43 -8.21
C GLU A 156 17.31 -10.22 -9.51
N LEU A 157 16.41 -9.23 -9.54
CA LEU A 157 15.64 -8.86 -10.73
C LEU A 157 16.57 -8.38 -11.85
N ALA A 158 17.54 -7.52 -11.55
CA ALA A 158 18.51 -7.02 -12.50
C ALA A 158 19.37 -8.14 -13.11
N THR A 159 19.84 -9.10 -12.30
CA THR A 159 20.61 -10.25 -12.78
C THR A 159 19.76 -11.21 -13.61
N LYS A 160 18.51 -11.49 -13.18
CA LYS A 160 17.59 -12.39 -13.87
C LYS A 160 17.24 -11.88 -15.28
N HIS A 161 16.99 -10.59 -15.40
CA HIS A 161 16.63 -9.95 -16.67
C HIS A 161 17.83 -9.39 -17.44
N LYS A 162 19.04 -9.43 -16.85
CA LYS A 162 20.29 -8.89 -17.40
C LYS A 162 20.19 -7.40 -17.79
N THR A 163 19.45 -6.62 -17.01
CA THR A 163 19.20 -5.20 -17.25
C THR A 163 19.47 -4.36 -15.99
N HIS A 164 19.97 -3.14 -16.18
CA HIS A 164 20.15 -2.11 -15.13
C HIS A 164 20.96 -2.53 -13.89
N ILE A 165 21.87 -3.50 -14.02
CA ILE A 165 22.75 -3.92 -12.92
C ILE A 165 23.66 -2.76 -12.48
N ASP A 166 24.18 -2.01 -13.45
CA ASP A 166 24.94 -0.76 -13.28
C ASP A 166 24.16 0.25 -12.44
N THR A 167 22.87 0.43 -12.73
CA THR A 167 22.01 1.36 -11.98
C THR A 167 21.82 0.95 -10.52
N VAL A 168 21.60 -0.35 -10.23
CA VAL A 168 21.43 -0.83 -8.85
C VAL A 168 22.71 -0.63 -8.05
N LEU A 169 23.87 -0.93 -8.64
CA LEU A 169 25.18 -0.76 -8.01
C LEU A 169 25.46 0.71 -7.69
N TYR A 170 25.28 1.60 -8.68
CA TYR A 170 25.51 3.04 -8.50
C TYR A 170 24.60 3.64 -7.43
N MET A 171 23.30 3.32 -7.45
CA MET A 171 22.35 3.81 -6.44
C MET A 171 22.70 3.31 -5.04
N ARG A 172 23.24 2.09 -4.93
CA ARG A 172 23.67 1.51 -3.65
C ARG A 172 24.95 2.16 -3.13
N GLU A 173 25.92 2.41 -4.00
CA GLU A 173 27.16 3.13 -3.65
C GLU A 173 26.83 4.52 -3.10
N LYS A 174 26.02 5.29 -3.83
CA LYS A 174 25.55 6.61 -3.37
C LYS A 174 24.77 6.56 -2.06
N TYR A 175 24.00 5.50 -1.82
CA TYR A 175 23.29 5.30 -0.55
C TYR A 175 24.26 5.03 0.60
N LEU A 176 25.30 4.22 0.37
CA LEU A 176 26.32 3.88 1.36
C LEU A 176 27.25 5.06 1.68
N GLU A 177 27.62 5.85 0.69
CA GLU A 177 28.39 7.09 0.86
C GLU A 177 27.67 8.07 1.78
N LYS A 178 26.36 8.28 1.58
CA LYS A 178 25.53 9.12 2.46
C LYS A 178 25.49 8.62 3.91
N LEU A 179 25.66 7.31 4.11
CA LEU A 179 25.70 6.69 5.43
C LEU A 179 27.12 6.58 6.01
N GLY A 180 28.16 6.90 5.24
CA GLY A 180 29.56 6.71 5.63
C GLY A 180 29.93 5.25 5.91
N LYS A 181 29.26 4.28 5.28
CA LYS A 181 29.46 2.85 5.50
C LYS A 181 30.01 2.18 4.25
N THR A 182 30.81 1.14 4.44
CA THR A 182 31.28 0.28 3.34
C THR A 182 30.29 -0.84 3.05
N GLU A 183 30.32 -1.35 1.82
CA GLU A 183 29.50 -2.46 1.40
C GLU A 183 29.76 -3.71 2.27
N ASN A 184 28.68 -4.33 2.76
CA ASN A 184 28.76 -5.50 3.64
C ASN A 184 28.17 -6.76 3.00
N ASN A 185 27.56 -6.65 1.82
CA ASN A 185 26.90 -7.77 1.17
C ASN A 185 27.81 -8.41 0.11
N ASN A 186 28.19 -9.67 0.35
CA ASN A 186 29.04 -10.47 -0.53
C ASN A 186 28.54 -10.52 -1.99
N LYS A 187 27.21 -10.52 -2.21
CA LYS A 187 26.64 -10.54 -3.58
C LYS A 187 26.94 -9.26 -4.35
N PHE A 188 27.02 -8.13 -3.66
CA PHE A 188 27.31 -6.83 -4.29
C PHE A 188 28.79 -6.66 -4.56
N LEU A 189 29.67 -7.18 -3.69
CA LEU A 189 31.12 -7.16 -3.88
C LEU A 189 31.54 -7.93 -5.14
N VAL A 190 31.05 -9.17 -5.29
CA VAL A 190 31.37 -10.03 -6.45
C VAL A 190 30.93 -9.40 -7.78
N ILE A 191 29.78 -8.71 -7.79
CA ILE A 191 29.26 -8.09 -9.01
C ILE A 191 29.96 -6.75 -9.29
N LYS A 192 30.34 -6.01 -8.25
CA LYS A 192 31.10 -4.75 -8.39
C LYS A 192 32.48 -4.97 -9.02
N GLU A 193 33.13 -6.10 -8.75
CA GLU A 193 34.41 -6.47 -9.39
C GLU A 193 34.30 -6.70 -10.90
N ASN A 194 33.10 -7.04 -11.40
CA ASN A 194 32.87 -7.40 -12.80
C ASN A 194 32.25 -6.27 -13.65
N VAL A 195 31.87 -5.13 -13.05
CA VAL A 195 31.12 -4.07 -13.74
C VAL A 195 31.80 -2.72 -13.54
N GLN A 196 32.28 -2.11 -14.63
CA GLN A 196 32.70 -0.70 -14.65
C GLN A 196 31.46 0.21 -14.61
N LEU A 197 31.45 1.16 -13.69
CA LEU A 197 30.36 2.12 -13.50
C LEU A 197 30.66 3.42 -14.27
N ASP A 198 29.84 3.72 -15.29
CA ASP A 198 29.83 5.00 -15.99
C ASP A 198 28.62 5.82 -15.52
N GLU A 199 28.83 6.84 -14.67
CA GLU A 199 27.75 7.61 -14.04
C GLU A 199 26.84 8.34 -15.05
N ASP A 200 27.42 8.95 -16.09
CA ASP A 200 26.67 9.73 -17.09
C ASP A 200 25.73 8.85 -17.94
N LYS A 201 26.16 7.63 -18.28
CA LYS A 201 25.33 6.68 -19.02
C LYS A 201 24.17 6.15 -18.16
N ILE A 202 24.39 6.02 -16.86
CA ILE A 202 23.35 5.55 -15.92
C ILE A 202 22.25 6.61 -15.79
N HIS A 203 22.60 7.88 -15.63
CA HIS A 203 21.60 8.96 -15.56
C HIS A 203 20.80 9.09 -16.87
N GLN A 204 21.47 9.05 -18.02
CA GLN A 204 20.78 9.10 -19.32
C GLN A 204 19.83 7.89 -19.52
N LYS A 205 20.22 6.69 -19.08
CA LYS A 205 19.34 5.51 -19.13
C LYS A 205 18.13 5.66 -18.22
N ILE A 206 18.33 6.20 -17.02
CA ILE A 206 17.23 6.44 -16.06
C ILE A 206 16.25 7.46 -16.62
N GLU A 207 16.73 8.58 -17.19
CA GLU A 207 15.86 9.60 -17.79
C GLU A 207 15.08 9.07 -19.00
N THR A 208 15.74 8.29 -19.86
CA THR A 208 15.08 7.67 -21.02
C THR A 208 13.96 6.69 -20.60
N GLU A 209 14.16 5.94 -19.52
CA GLU A 209 13.18 4.98 -19.00
C GLU A 209 12.10 5.63 -18.10
N LEU A 210 12.32 6.86 -17.61
CA LEU A 210 11.31 7.66 -16.92
C LEU A 210 10.39 8.41 -17.89
N GLN A 211 10.86 8.68 -19.11
CA GLN A 211 10.07 9.32 -20.17
C GLN A 211 9.17 8.35 -20.95
N LYS A 212 9.36 7.04 -20.79
CA LYS A 212 8.52 5.98 -21.37
C LYS A 212 7.39 5.55 -20.43
#